data_AF-A0A9D2IDV1-F1
#
_entry.id   AF-A0A9D2IDV1-F1
#
_cell.length_a   1.000
_cell.length_b   1.000
_cell.length_c   1.000
_cell.angle_alpha   90.00
_cell.angle_beta   90.00
_cell.angle_gamma   90.00
#
_symmetry.space_group_name_H-M   'P 1'
#
loop_
_entity.id
_entity.type
_entity.pdbx_description
1 polymer ?
#
loop_
_entity_poly.entity_id
_entity_poly.type
_entity_poly.pdbx_seq_one_letter_code
_entity_poly.pdbx_strand_id
1 'polypeptide(L)'
;MKGKKGGTPAQYKSAIAGLTPAFAVIEVMFVAIAVYLFIAYADRPMYGGMFLIFAGVVLAVYLVMLFILLAKAKRAAGQEKGRNKGEK
;
A
#
# COMPACT_ATOMS: atom_id res chain seq x y z
N MET A 1 1.79 -2.70 33.89
CA MET A 1 1.25 -1.74 32.89
C MET A 1 1.21 -2.42 31.53
N LYS A 2 0.04 -2.84 31.05
CA LYS A 2 -0.12 -3.44 29.71
C LYS A 2 0.04 -2.33 28.66
N GLY A 3 1.21 -2.24 28.03
CA GLY A 3 1.45 -1.32 26.93
C GLY A 3 0.40 -1.52 25.84
N LYS A 4 -0.39 -0.48 25.55
CA LYS A 4 -1.33 -0.49 24.42
C LYS A 4 -0.53 -0.78 23.15
N LYS A 5 -0.72 -1.97 22.58
CA LYS A 5 -0.17 -2.41 21.29
C LYS A 5 -0.83 -1.67 20.12
N GLY A 6 -0.75 -0.34 20.10
CA GLY A 6 -1.20 0.49 18.99
C GLY A 6 -0.06 1.41 18.59
N GLY A 7 0.36 1.35 17.33
CA GLY A 7 1.39 2.26 16.81
C GLY A 7 0.93 3.72 16.86
N THR A 8 1.87 4.66 16.92
CA THR A 8 1.59 6.09 16.88
C THR A 8 1.22 6.54 15.45
N PRO A 9 0.50 7.66 15.27
CA PRO A 9 0.20 8.20 13.94
C PRO A 9 1.47 8.42 13.09
N ALA A 10 2.58 8.82 13.72
CA ALA A 10 3.88 8.98 13.07
C ALA A 10 4.47 7.64 12.57
N GLN A 11 4.33 6.56 13.34
CA GLN A 11 4.76 5.22 12.92
C GLN A 11 3.98 4.73 11.69
N TYR A 12 2.66 4.95 11.63
CA TYR A 12 1.87 4.57 10.45
C TYR A 12 2.23 5.41 9.22
N LYS A 13 2.46 6.71 9.38
CA LYS A 13 2.88 7.59 8.28
C LYS A 13 4.27 7.20 7.74
N SER A 14 5.21 6.87 8.63
CA SER A 14 6.53 6.37 8.25
C SER A 14 6.45 5.00 7.57
N ALA A 15 5.57 4.11 8.04
CA ALA A 15 5.37 2.80 7.41
C ALA A 15 4.83 2.95 5.99
N ILE A 16 3.82 3.82 5.77
CA ILE A 16 3.33 4.14 4.42
C ILE A 16 4.47 4.68 3.55
N ALA A 17 5.19 5.69 4.04
CA ALA A 17 6.27 6.33 3.27
C ALA A 17 7.42 5.37 2.92
N GLY A 18 7.71 4.38 3.77
CA GLY A 18 8.73 3.35 3.51
C GLY A 18 8.28 2.27 2.52
N LEU A 19 7.00 1.92 2.50
CA LEU A 19 6.46 0.87 1.63
C LEU A 19 6.06 1.38 0.24
N THR A 20 5.58 2.63 0.13
CA THR A 20 5.15 3.22 -1.15
C THR A 20 6.18 3.08 -2.28
N PRO A 21 7.48 3.41 -2.08
CA PRO A 21 8.46 3.34 -3.16
C PRO A 21 8.68 1.91 -3.67
N ALA A 22 8.70 0.92 -2.77
CA ALA A 22 8.91 -0.47 -3.15
C ALA A 22 7.75 -0.99 -4.03
N PHE A 23 6.50 -0.72 -3.64
CA PHE A 23 5.33 -1.09 -4.45
C PHE A 23 5.31 -0.34 -5.79
N ALA A 24 5.67 0.94 -5.81
CA ALA A 24 5.74 1.71 -7.05
C ALA A 24 6.77 1.12 -8.03
N VAL A 25 7.96 0.73 -7.56
CA VAL A 25 8.99 0.10 -8.40
C VAL A 25 8.50 -1.24 -8.95
N ILE A 26 7.89 -2.07 -8.11
CA ILE A 26 7.32 -3.36 -8.53
C ILE A 26 6.26 -3.14 -9.62
N GLU A 27 5.34 -2.21 -9.40
CA GLU A 27 4.27 -1.92 -10.36
C GLU A 27 4.82 -1.44 -11.71
N VAL A 28 5.80 -0.52 -11.69
CA VAL A 28 6.47 -0.04 -12.91
C VAL A 28 7.16 -1.19 -13.64
N MET A 29 7.80 -2.13 -12.93
CA MET A 29 8.41 -3.30 -13.55
C MET A 29 7.37 -4.22 -14.21
N PHE A 30 6.24 -4.50 -13.54
CA PHE A 30 5.17 -5.31 -14.12
C PHE A 30 4.57 -4.66 -15.38
N VAL A 31 4.33 -3.35 -15.35
CA VAL A 31 3.82 -2.61 -16.51
C VAL A 31 4.83 -2.59 -17.65
N ALA A 32 6.11 -2.34 -17.37
CA ALA A 32 7.16 -2.36 -18.39
C ALA A 32 7.28 -3.74 -19.06
N ILE A 33 7.21 -4.82 -18.27
CA ILE A 33 7.21 -6.19 -18.79
C ILE A 33 5.94 -6.45 -19.61
N ALA A 34 4.77 -6.02 -19.14
CA ALA A 34 3.52 -6.18 -19.90
C ALA A 34 3.61 -5.49 -21.27
N VAL A 35 4.08 -4.23 -21.31
CA VAL A 35 4.28 -3.48 -22.56
C VAL A 35 5.28 -4.20 -23.47
N TYR A 36 6.42 -4.64 -22.93
CA TYR A 36 7.40 -5.41 -23.68
C TYR A 36 6.79 -6.67 -24.28
N LEU A 37 6.01 -7.43 -23.52
CA LEU A 37 5.37 -8.66 -23.98
C LEU A 37 4.30 -8.40 -25.03
N PHE A 38 3.53 -7.30 -24.93
CA PHE A 38 2.59 -6.92 -25.98
C PHE A 38 3.28 -6.57 -27.29
N ILE A 39 4.46 -5.94 -27.23
CA ILE A 39 5.24 -5.58 -28.43
C ILE A 39 5.94 -6.81 -28.99
N ALA A 40 6.62 -7.60 -28.15
CA ALA A 40 7.41 -8.75 -28.56
C ALA A 40 6.55 -9.95 -29.01
N TYR A 41 5.34 -10.08 -28.47
CA TYR A 41 4.39 -11.16 -28.76
C TYR A 41 3.03 -10.60 -29.17
N ALA A 42 3.01 -9.70 -30.15
CA ALA A 42 1.78 -9.07 -30.66
C ALA A 42 0.71 -10.09 -31.10
N ASP A 43 1.13 -11.24 -31.65
CA ASP A 43 0.22 -12.31 -32.08
C ASP A 43 -0.40 -13.10 -30.91
N ARG A 44 0.06 -12.89 -29.67
CA ARG A 44 -0.41 -13.59 -28.46
C ARG A 44 -0.64 -12.62 -27.30
N PRO A 45 -1.69 -11.79 -27.37
CA PRO A 45 -1.99 -10.76 -26.37
C PRO A 45 -2.28 -11.32 -24.97
N MET A 46 -2.59 -12.63 -24.85
CA MET A 46 -2.76 -13.29 -23.54
C MET A 46 -1.53 -13.13 -22.63
N TYR A 47 -0.31 -13.15 -23.17
CA TYR A 47 0.89 -13.03 -22.33
C TYR A 47 1.04 -11.65 -21.69
N GLY A 48 0.84 -10.57 -22.46
CA GLY A 48 0.80 -9.21 -21.93
C GLY A 48 -0.38 -9.00 -20.97
N GLY A 49 -1.55 -9.58 -21.30
CA GLY A 49 -2.76 -9.51 -20.48
C GLY A 49 -2.59 -10.15 -19.09
N MET A 50 -1.93 -11.31 -19.00
CA MET A 50 -1.67 -11.96 -17.70
C MET A 50 -0.80 -11.08 -16.79
N PHE A 51 0.22 -10.41 -17.34
CA PHE A 51 1.05 -9.49 -16.55
C PHE A 51 0.29 -8.25 -16.07
N LEU A 52 -0.65 -7.72 -16.87
CA LEU A 52 -1.54 -6.66 -16.42
C LEU A 52 -2.47 -7.11 -15.29
N ILE A 53 -2.96 -8.35 -15.33
CA ILE A 53 -3.77 -8.92 -14.23
C ILE A 53 -2.93 -9.00 -12.95
N PHE A 54 -1.69 -9.49 -13.03
CA PHE A 54 -0.79 -9.55 -11.87
C PHE A 54 -0.48 -8.15 -11.31
N ALA A 55 -0.20 -7.16 -12.16
CA ALA A 55 -0.03 -5.77 -11.76
C ALA A 55 -1.28 -5.27 -10.99
N GLY A 56 -2.47 -5.48 -11.57
CA GLY A 56 -3.74 -5.11 -10.93
C GLY A 56 -3.95 -5.74 -9.55
N VAL A 57 -3.56 -7.00 -9.36
CA VAL A 57 -3.63 -7.68 -8.05
C VAL A 57 -2.66 -7.05 -7.05
N VAL A 58 -1.41 -6.78 -7.45
CA VAL A 58 -0.41 -6.15 -6.59
C VAL A 58 -0.86 -4.75 -6.16
N LEU A 59 -1.37 -3.95 -7.11
CA LEU A 59 -1.94 -2.64 -6.84
C LEU A 59 -3.13 -2.71 -5.87
N ALA A 60 -4.04 -3.66 -6.08
CA ALA A 60 -5.19 -3.85 -5.19
C ALA A 60 -4.76 -4.18 -3.75
N VAL A 61 -3.79 -5.07 -3.58
CA VAL A 61 -3.23 -5.42 -2.26
C VAL A 61 -2.59 -4.19 -1.60
N TYR A 62 -1.82 -3.41 -2.35
CA TYR A 62 -1.22 -2.16 -1.85
C TYR A 62 -2.27 -1.15 -1.37
N LEU A 63 -3.34 -0.95 -2.15
CA LEU A 63 -4.44 -0.06 -1.78
C LEU A 63 -5.18 -0.53 -0.51
N VAL A 64 -5.41 -1.83 -0.37
CA VAL A 64 -6.00 -2.42 0.84
C VAL A 64 -5.11 -2.17 2.06
N MET A 65 -3.79 -2.40 1.95
CA MET A 65 -2.85 -2.12 3.04
C MET A 65 -2.84 -0.63 3.41
N LEU A 66 -2.81 0.26 2.42
CA LEU A 66 -2.89 1.71 2.61
C LEU A 66 -4.17 2.10 3.37
N PHE A 67 -5.31 1.58 2.95
CA PHE A 67 -6.60 1.86 3.59
C PHE A 67 -6.61 1.42 5.05
N ILE A 68 -6.09 0.23 5.35
CA ILE A 68 -5.97 -0.30 6.72
C ILE A 68 -5.05 0.59 7.56
N LEU A 69 -3.88 0.97 7.03
CA LEU A 69 -2.91 1.83 7.72
C LEU A 69 -3.49 3.22 8.01
N LEU A 70 -4.18 3.82 7.04
CA LEU A 70 -4.85 5.11 7.20
C LEU A 70 -5.99 5.03 8.23
N ALA A 71 -6.79 3.96 8.20
CA ALA A 71 -7.85 3.73 9.18
C ALA A 71 -7.28 3.58 10.61
N LYS A 72 -6.17 2.85 10.76
CA LYS A 72 -5.45 2.72 12.04
C LYS A 72 -4.85 4.05 12.50
N ALA A 73 -4.27 4.83 11.59
CA ALA A 73 -3.72 6.15 11.89
C ALA A 73 -4.80 7.12 12.41
N LYS A 74 -5.98 7.16 11.77
CA LYS A 74 -7.12 7.98 12.23
C LYS A 74 -7.61 7.56 13.62
N ARG A 75 -7.71 6.25 13.89
CA ARG A 75 -8.11 5.73 15.22
C ARG A 75 -7.07 6.07 16.30
N ALA A 76 -5.77 5.96 15.99
CA ALA A 76 -4.70 6.32 16.91
C ALA A 76 -4.72 7.81 17.26
N ALA A 77 -4.88 8.68 16.26
CA ALA A 77 -4.99 10.12 16.47
C ALA A 77 -6.20 10.51 17.33
N GLY A 78 -7.34 9.82 17.17
CA GLY A 78 -8.52 10.02 18.00
C GLY A 78 -8.31 9.64 19.47
N GLN A 79 -7.56 8.56 19.73
CA GLN A 79 -7.23 8.13 21.10
C GLN A 79 -6.24 9.08 21.80
N GLU A 80 -5.24 9.60 21.08
CA GLU A 80 -4.32 10.61 21.63
C GLU A 80 -5.07 11.89 21.99
N LYS A 81 -5.97 12.37 21.11
CA LYS A 81 -6.75 13.58 21.34
C LYS A 81 -7.71 13.45 22.54
N GLY A 82 -8.29 12.27 22.77
CA GLY A 82 -9.14 11.99 23.93
C GLY A 82 -8.37 11.89 25.24
N ARG A 83 -7.18 11.29 25.22
CA ARG A 83 -6.31 11.17 26.39
C ARG A 83 -5.79 12.53 26.86
N ASN A 84 -5.40 13.39 25.92
CA ASN A 84 -4.93 14.75 26.20
C ASN A 84 -6.04 15.69 26.71
N LYS A 85 -7.33 15.30 26.56
CA LYS A 85 -8.49 16.07 27.03
C LYS A 85 -8.97 15.66 28.42
N GLY A 86 -8.57 14.49 28.91
CA GLY A 86 -8.85 14.01 30.28
C GLY A 86 -7.71 14.25 31.27
N GLU A 87 -6.55 14.72 30.79
CA GLU A 87 -5.43 15.21 31.62
C GLU A 87 -5.51 16.73 31.89
N LYS A 88 -6.64 17.38 31.56
CA LYS A 88 -7.00 18.74 31.99
C LYS A 88 -8.22 18.69 32.89
#